data_AF-A0A4Q6B146-F1
#
_entry.id   AF-A0A4Q6B146-F1
#
_cell.length_a   1.000
_cell.length_b   1.000
_cell.length_c   1.000
_cell.angle_alpha   90.00
_cell.angle_beta   90.00
_cell.angle_gamma   90.00
#
_symmetry.space_group_name_H-M   'P 1'
#
loop_
_entity.id
_entity.type
_entity.pdbx_description
1 polymer ?
#
loop_
_entity_poly.entity_id
_entity_poly.type
_entity_poly.pdbx_seq_one_letter_code
_entity_poly.pdbx_strand_id
1 'polypeptide(L)'
;MKFPFQSFSLILCAMIAGFACNNSSVEKPQFTTHTVPEGTMYGDNVKPTSGSKTLAALEVNDPIVTQTYARQLASGLAGRPLTAKERSTLNSGGADALPDLIKSWLADPFFAKSFRTRIEIMIGTSGTRDGINFNLPGNLAEYIVKEKLPLIDILTADFCVDDKGKKIECDTGAPFSAGVIGTRGYLVAHNGRFNLGRANAMMGSFACSHYPMSEALQPRIPKEELIENFRIVSAEDAEGKNTGFGNGAACYICHGQFSAHSQFFVKFDDKGLYKAEATGIQSTKLEFGRADDGIFASHFIDPKRSADETGDMFGTKAPNLSEGMKVLTSNPVFMQCIVKQVITHAFNLDSESSNKITKDVMEKLANEVSGEKASVADVYQAVLTDPIIIKAFSEGVAKP
;
A
#
# COMPACT_ATOMS: atom_id res chain seq x y z
N MET A 1 -59.37 10.54 -6.46
CA MET A 1 -58.74 9.65 -7.47
C MET A 1 -57.23 9.80 -7.32
N LYS A 2 -56.54 8.73 -6.94
CA LYS A 2 -55.09 8.69 -6.66
C LYS A 2 -54.38 8.13 -7.89
N PHE A 3 -53.32 8.80 -8.35
CA PHE A 3 -52.35 8.25 -9.31
C PHE A 3 -51.15 7.66 -8.55
N PRO A 4 -50.60 6.50 -8.97
CA PRO A 4 -49.46 5.90 -8.29
C PRO A 4 -48.13 6.42 -8.85
N PHE A 5 -47.20 6.73 -7.95
CA PHE A 5 -45.77 6.85 -8.23
C PHE A 5 -45.14 5.46 -8.17
N GLN A 6 -44.55 4.99 -9.27
CA GLN A 6 -43.68 3.81 -9.29
C GLN A 6 -42.22 4.24 -9.52
N SER A 7 -41.43 3.94 -8.48
CA SER A 7 -40.01 3.64 -8.37
C SER A 7 -39.12 3.76 -9.63
N PHE A 8 -38.24 4.76 -9.63
CA PHE A 8 -36.95 4.74 -10.32
C PHE A 8 -35.87 4.44 -9.27
N SER A 9 -35.44 3.18 -9.14
CA SER A 9 -34.25 2.82 -8.36
C SER A 9 -33.78 1.42 -8.75
N LEU A 10 -33.11 1.29 -9.90
CA LEU A 10 -32.57 0.00 -10.35
C LEU A 10 -31.44 0.13 -11.39
N ILE A 11 -30.54 1.12 -11.27
CA ILE A 11 -29.29 1.17 -12.04
C ILE A 11 -28.19 1.82 -11.18
N LEU A 12 -27.66 1.12 -10.17
CA LEU A 12 -26.40 1.52 -9.49
C LEU A 12 -25.66 0.39 -8.74
N CYS A 13 -25.95 -0.89 -9.01
CA CYS A 13 -25.29 -2.02 -8.30
C CYS A 13 -24.22 -2.77 -9.11
N ALA A 14 -23.95 -2.41 -10.37
CA ALA A 14 -23.03 -3.17 -11.22
C ALA A 14 -21.56 -2.68 -11.23
N MET A 15 -21.22 -1.58 -10.56
CA MET A 15 -19.87 -0.98 -10.69
C MET A 15 -18.87 -1.31 -9.56
N ILE A 16 -19.27 -1.90 -8.42
CA ILE A 16 -18.33 -2.03 -7.26
C ILE A 16 -17.64 -3.41 -7.18
N ALA A 17 -18.13 -4.41 -7.91
CA ALA A 17 -17.65 -5.81 -7.83
C ALA A 17 -16.46 -6.15 -8.75
N GLY A 18 -16.23 -5.37 -9.82
CA GLY A 18 -15.15 -5.63 -10.79
C GLY A 18 -13.76 -5.19 -10.35
N PHE A 19 -13.67 -4.39 -9.28
CA PHE A 19 -12.41 -3.73 -8.87
C PHE A 19 -11.46 -4.60 -8.03
N ALA A 20 -11.93 -5.73 -7.48
CA ALA A 20 -11.10 -6.56 -6.59
C ALA A 20 -10.25 -7.61 -7.32
N CYS A 21 -10.62 -8.03 -8.52
CA CYS A 21 -9.86 -9.01 -9.32
C CYS A 21 -9.52 -8.51 -10.75
N ASN A 22 -9.81 -7.25 -11.10
CA ASN A 22 -9.42 -6.66 -12.38
C ASN A 22 -8.79 -5.25 -12.18
N ASN A 23 -7.71 -5.00 -12.92
CA ASN A 23 -6.74 -3.93 -12.73
C ASN A 23 -7.31 -2.49 -12.80
N SER A 24 -6.90 -1.65 -11.83
CA SER A 24 -6.63 -0.19 -11.89
C SER A 24 -7.48 0.77 -12.74
N SER A 25 -8.33 1.56 -12.04
CA SER A 25 -8.39 3.03 -12.19
C SER A 25 -9.23 3.64 -11.06
N VAL A 26 -8.58 4.26 -10.08
CA VAL A 26 -9.24 5.13 -9.10
C VAL A 26 -9.54 6.45 -9.80
N GLU A 27 -10.81 6.85 -9.88
CA GLU A 27 -11.21 8.20 -10.30
C GLU A 27 -10.53 9.23 -9.38
N LYS A 28 -9.65 10.03 -9.96
CA LYS A 28 -9.08 11.22 -9.30
C LYS A 28 -10.17 12.28 -9.12
N PRO A 29 -10.17 13.06 -8.03
CA PRO A 29 -11.03 14.23 -7.92
C PRO A 29 -10.72 15.22 -9.05
N GLN A 30 -11.77 15.64 -9.77
CA GLN A 30 -11.68 16.56 -10.91
C GLN A 30 -11.21 17.95 -10.45
N PHE A 31 -10.02 18.35 -10.91
CA PHE A 31 -9.61 19.76 -10.94
C PHE A 31 -10.03 20.35 -12.30
N THR A 32 -10.79 21.45 -12.26
CA THR A 32 -11.22 22.21 -13.44
C THR A 32 -10.03 22.85 -14.14
N THR A 33 -9.78 22.51 -15.40
CA THR A 33 -8.83 23.21 -16.28
C THR A 33 -9.57 24.10 -17.27
N HIS A 34 -9.06 25.33 -17.42
CA HIS A 34 -9.51 26.30 -18.40
C HIS A 34 -9.18 25.87 -19.83
N THR A 35 -10.15 26.05 -20.74
CA THR A 35 -10.06 25.85 -22.18
C THR A 35 -9.24 26.95 -22.86
N VAL A 36 -8.33 26.55 -23.77
CA VAL A 36 -7.69 27.43 -24.77
C VAL A 36 -7.89 26.76 -26.15
N PRO A 37 -8.15 27.52 -27.24
CA PRO A 37 -8.81 27.00 -28.42
C PRO A 37 -7.87 26.34 -29.45
N GLU A 38 -8.45 25.41 -30.20
CA GLU A 38 -7.89 24.70 -31.35
C GLU A 38 -7.47 25.63 -32.49
N GLY A 39 -6.32 25.33 -33.09
CA GLY A 39 -5.85 25.88 -34.35
C GLY A 39 -5.11 24.82 -35.17
N THR A 40 -5.66 24.52 -36.35
CA THR A 40 -5.21 23.57 -37.38
C THR A 40 -3.99 24.03 -38.18
N MET A 41 -3.13 23.10 -38.65
CA MET A 41 -2.86 22.79 -40.08
C MET A 41 -1.48 22.13 -40.37
N TYR A 42 -1.53 21.05 -41.15
CA TYR A 42 -0.63 20.53 -42.21
C TYR A 42 0.91 20.56 -42.12
N GLY A 43 1.50 19.36 -42.25
CA GLY A 43 2.46 19.01 -43.31
C GLY A 43 3.95 19.27 -43.07
N ASP A 44 4.75 18.21 -42.87
CA ASP A 44 5.79 17.80 -43.84
C ASP A 44 6.61 16.58 -43.38
N ASN A 45 6.96 15.76 -44.38
CA ASN A 45 7.77 14.56 -44.27
C ASN A 45 9.20 14.88 -43.80
N VAL A 46 9.51 14.59 -42.54
CA VAL A 46 10.89 14.47 -42.07
C VAL A 46 11.25 12.99 -41.94
N LYS A 47 12.05 12.52 -42.89
CA LYS A 47 12.69 11.20 -42.86
C LYS A 47 13.58 11.13 -41.61
N PRO A 48 13.38 10.18 -40.67
CA PRO A 48 14.25 10.08 -39.51
C PRO A 48 15.63 9.64 -39.99
N THR A 49 16.61 10.54 -39.94
CA THR A 49 18.01 10.18 -40.06
C THR A 49 18.35 9.32 -38.85
N SER A 50 18.54 8.02 -39.10
CA SER A 50 19.03 7.02 -38.15
C SER A 50 20.51 7.28 -37.83
N GLY A 51 20.78 8.39 -37.16
CA GLY A 51 22.02 8.62 -36.45
C GLY A 51 21.86 8.08 -35.04
N SER A 52 21.82 6.76 -34.88
CA SER A 52 22.02 6.12 -33.58
C SER A 52 23.46 6.40 -33.18
N LYS A 53 23.70 7.59 -32.61
CA LYS A 53 24.87 7.80 -31.77
C LYS A 53 24.66 6.87 -30.59
N THR A 54 25.43 5.80 -30.56
CA THR A 54 25.69 5.04 -29.34
C THR A 54 26.12 6.06 -28.29
N LEU A 55 25.19 6.52 -27.47
CA LEU A 55 25.51 7.27 -26.27
C LEU A 55 26.37 6.29 -25.47
N ALA A 56 27.67 6.58 -25.40
CA ALA A 56 28.56 5.85 -24.53
C ALA A 56 27.88 5.81 -23.17
N ALA A 57 27.72 4.60 -22.61
CA ALA A 57 27.09 4.44 -21.31
C ALA A 57 27.81 5.40 -20.36
N LEU A 58 27.10 6.43 -19.88
CA LEU A 58 27.67 7.36 -18.92
C LEU A 58 28.09 6.53 -17.73
N GLU A 59 29.39 6.54 -17.44
CA GLU A 59 29.91 5.84 -16.27
C GLU A 59 29.28 6.45 -15.02
N VAL A 60 28.98 5.63 -14.02
CA VAL A 60 28.40 6.04 -12.74
C VAL A 60 29.20 7.16 -12.06
N ASN A 61 30.48 7.32 -12.43
CA ASN A 61 31.39 8.34 -11.92
C ASN A 61 31.31 9.69 -12.65
N ASP A 62 30.44 9.85 -13.66
CA ASP A 62 30.24 11.16 -14.30
C ASP A 62 29.64 12.16 -13.29
N PRO A 63 30.30 13.32 -13.04
CA PRO A 63 29.80 14.33 -12.10
C PRO A 63 28.42 14.88 -12.44
N ILE A 64 28.02 14.89 -13.72
CA ILE A 64 26.70 15.34 -14.18
C ILE A 64 25.64 14.32 -13.77
N VAL A 65 25.90 13.03 -14.00
CA VAL A 65 25.00 11.94 -13.62
C VAL A 65 24.83 11.90 -12.11
N THR A 66 25.93 11.93 -11.37
CA THR A 66 25.93 11.95 -9.90
C THR A 66 25.13 13.13 -9.35
N GLN A 67 25.33 14.34 -9.90
CA GLN A 67 24.57 15.52 -9.47
C GLN A 67 23.09 15.42 -9.83
N THR A 68 22.75 14.83 -10.97
CA THR A 68 21.34 14.64 -11.39
C THR A 68 20.64 13.67 -10.44
N TYR A 69 21.30 12.56 -10.12
CA TYR A 69 20.84 11.60 -9.10
C TYR A 69 20.63 12.29 -7.75
N ALA A 70 21.64 13.00 -7.26
CA ALA A 70 21.55 13.72 -5.99
C ALA A 70 20.44 14.78 -5.97
N ARG A 71 20.19 15.49 -7.09
CA ARG A 71 19.09 16.47 -7.20
C ARG A 71 17.72 15.82 -7.13
N GLN A 72 17.55 14.66 -7.77
CA GLN A 72 16.30 13.88 -7.71
C GLN A 72 15.97 13.51 -6.26
N LEU A 73 16.97 13.09 -5.48
CA LEU A 73 16.79 12.66 -4.10
C LEU A 73 16.63 13.83 -3.11
N ALA A 74 17.37 14.92 -3.28
CA ALA A 74 17.47 16.00 -2.28
C ALA A 74 16.11 16.61 -1.92
N SER A 75 15.21 16.79 -2.89
CA SER A 75 13.89 17.37 -2.62
C SER A 75 13.04 16.47 -1.72
N GLY A 76 13.08 15.15 -1.92
CA GLY A 76 12.32 14.19 -1.12
C GLY A 76 12.93 13.91 0.25
N LEU A 77 14.27 13.92 0.36
CA LEU A 77 14.97 13.56 1.59
C LEU A 77 15.28 14.77 2.49
N ALA A 78 15.70 15.89 1.90
CA ALA A 78 16.11 17.09 2.62
C ALA A 78 15.10 18.26 2.50
N GLY A 79 14.10 18.15 1.63
CA GLY A 79 13.07 19.19 1.47
C GLY A 79 13.56 20.45 0.79
N ARG A 80 14.72 20.38 0.13
CA ARG A 80 15.37 21.51 -0.52
C ARG A 80 16.24 21.05 -1.70
N PRO A 81 16.57 21.96 -2.62
CA PRO A 81 17.63 21.72 -3.60
C PRO A 81 19.00 21.48 -2.95
N LEU A 82 19.94 20.95 -3.73
CA LEU A 82 21.35 20.86 -3.33
C LEU A 82 21.90 22.24 -2.96
N THR A 83 22.66 22.32 -1.87
CA THR A 83 23.44 23.50 -1.50
C THR A 83 24.71 23.62 -2.36
N ALA A 84 25.37 24.78 -2.30
CA ALA A 84 26.67 24.98 -2.95
C ALA A 84 27.74 24.01 -2.42
N LYS A 85 27.74 23.74 -1.10
CA LYS A 85 28.70 22.82 -0.47
C LYS A 85 28.48 21.38 -0.98
N GLU A 86 27.24 20.91 -0.99
CA GLU A 86 26.92 19.56 -1.45
C GLU A 86 27.27 19.37 -2.94
N ARG A 87 26.99 20.36 -3.79
CA ARG A 87 27.44 20.35 -5.19
C ARG A 87 28.95 20.29 -5.33
N SER A 88 29.68 21.06 -4.51
CA SER A 88 31.15 21.01 -4.50
C SER A 88 31.66 19.63 -4.10
N THR A 89 31.06 19.01 -3.08
CA THR A 89 31.41 17.65 -2.64
C THR A 89 31.17 16.62 -3.74
N LEU A 90 30.03 16.70 -4.44
CA LEU A 90 29.72 15.81 -5.57
C LEU A 90 30.64 16.03 -6.78
N ASN A 91 31.03 17.29 -7.06
CA ASN A 91 31.98 17.59 -8.13
C ASN A 91 33.37 16.98 -7.88
N SER A 92 33.84 16.99 -6.63
CA SER A 92 35.16 16.47 -6.28
C SER A 92 35.16 14.96 -6.03
N GLY A 93 34.07 14.41 -5.47
CA GLY A 93 34.00 13.02 -5.02
C GLY A 93 33.17 12.08 -5.91
N GLY A 94 32.42 12.61 -6.89
CA GLY A 94 31.55 11.79 -7.74
C GLY A 94 30.57 10.94 -6.93
N ALA A 95 30.33 9.71 -7.38
CA ALA A 95 29.42 8.76 -6.72
C ALA A 95 29.87 8.38 -5.30
N ASP A 96 31.17 8.39 -4.99
CA ASP A 96 31.70 8.06 -3.66
C ASP A 96 31.28 9.05 -2.57
N ALA A 97 30.85 10.26 -2.96
CA ALA A 97 30.30 11.25 -2.03
C ALA A 97 28.82 11.02 -1.66
N LEU A 98 28.08 10.22 -2.43
CA LEU A 98 26.64 10.00 -2.22
C LEU A 98 26.31 9.38 -0.86
N PRO A 99 27.04 8.37 -0.34
CA PRO A 99 26.69 7.75 0.92
C PRO A 99 26.66 8.71 2.11
N ASP A 100 27.69 9.54 2.27
CA ASP A 100 27.75 10.53 3.35
C ASP A 100 26.71 11.63 3.19
N LEU A 101 26.44 12.03 1.93
CA LEU A 101 25.45 13.05 1.63
C LEU A 101 24.03 12.56 1.94
N ILE A 102 23.65 11.37 1.47
CA ILE A 102 22.35 10.75 1.76
C ILE A 102 22.20 10.55 3.27
N LYS A 103 23.23 10.04 3.96
CA LYS A 103 23.22 9.88 5.41
C LYS A 103 22.93 11.19 6.14
N SER A 104 23.50 12.31 5.65
CA SER A 104 23.25 13.64 6.23
C SER A 104 21.79 14.10 6.03
N TRP A 105 21.18 13.79 4.89
CA TRP A 105 19.77 14.11 4.62
C TRP A 105 18.82 13.25 5.44
N LEU A 106 19.11 11.96 5.61
CA LEU A 106 18.31 11.05 6.44
C LEU A 106 18.37 11.42 7.93
N ALA A 107 19.40 12.15 8.36
CA ALA A 107 19.51 12.71 9.70
C ALA A 107 18.81 14.07 9.85
N ASP A 108 18.37 14.71 8.75
CA ASP A 108 17.68 15.99 8.78
C ASP A 108 16.25 15.83 9.36
N PRO A 109 15.79 16.72 10.25
CA PRO A 109 14.42 16.68 10.76
C PRO A 109 13.33 16.71 9.69
N PHE A 110 13.61 17.21 8.49
CA PHE A 110 12.70 17.17 7.35
C PHE A 110 12.39 15.72 6.92
N PHE A 111 13.37 14.80 6.98
CA PHE A 111 13.18 13.43 6.51
C PHE A 111 12.03 12.72 7.25
N ALA A 112 11.91 12.93 8.56
CA ALA A 112 10.79 12.39 9.34
C ALA A 112 9.41 12.89 8.84
N LYS A 113 9.31 14.17 8.48
CA LYS A 113 8.08 14.76 7.93
C LYS A 113 7.77 14.25 6.51
N SER A 114 8.80 14.06 5.70
CA SER A 114 8.69 13.46 4.37
C SER A 114 8.20 12.02 4.46
N PHE A 115 8.79 11.22 5.38
CA PHE A 115 8.37 9.85 5.61
C PHE A 115 6.93 9.75 6.13
N ARG A 116 6.53 10.63 7.05
CA ARG A 116 5.12 10.81 7.44
C ARG A 116 4.22 11.00 6.23
N THR A 117 4.51 11.99 5.40
CA THR A 117 3.70 12.34 4.22
C THR A 117 3.60 11.14 3.28
N ARG A 118 4.70 10.40 3.09
CA ARG A 118 4.73 9.18 2.29
C ARG A 118 3.77 8.13 2.84
N ILE A 119 3.79 7.86 4.14
CA ILE A 119 2.86 6.89 4.75
C ILE A 119 1.42 7.37 4.59
N GLU A 120 1.12 8.63 4.90
CA GLU A 120 -0.21 9.23 4.73
C GLU A 120 -0.76 9.05 3.30
N ILE A 121 0.08 9.27 2.28
CA ILE A 121 -0.28 9.04 0.86
C ILE A 121 -0.47 7.54 0.59
N MET A 122 0.48 6.70 1.02
CA MET A 122 0.51 5.27 0.73
C MET A 122 -0.73 4.52 1.24
N ILE A 123 -1.25 4.93 2.40
CA ILE A 123 -2.45 4.34 3.00
C ILE A 123 -3.65 5.29 2.98
N GLY A 124 -3.61 6.42 2.28
CA GLY A 124 -4.75 7.31 2.11
C GLY A 124 -5.34 7.87 3.40
N THR A 125 -4.51 8.15 4.41
CA THR A 125 -4.94 8.67 5.72
C THR A 125 -4.28 10.03 5.96
N SER A 126 -5.05 11.11 5.98
CA SER A 126 -4.59 12.43 6.43
C SER A 126 -5.77 13.30 6.89
N GLY A 127 -5.50 14.24 7.79
CA GLY A 127 -6.46 15.22 8.27
C GLY A 127 -7.38 14.72 9.38
N THR A 128 -8.57 15.29 9.46
CA THR A 128 -9.59 14.95 10.46
C THR A 128 -10.95 14.99 9.79
N ARG A 129 -11.78 13.97 10.04
CA ARG A 129 -13.13 13.89 9.49
C ARG A 129 -14.04 13.19 10.50
N ASP A 130 -15.23 13.73 10.73
CA ASP A 130 -16.25 13.17 11.63
C ASP A 130 -15.73 12.84 13.05
N GLY A 131 -14.83 13.67 13.57
CA GLY A 131 -14.20 13.48 14.88
C GLY A 131 -13.15 12.38 14.93
N ILE A 132 -12.76 11.80 13.79
CA ILE A 132 -11.69 10.80 13.66
C ILE A 132 -10.41 11.49 13.21
N ASN A 133 -9.30 11.22 13.91
CA ASN A 133 -7.98 11.74 13.53
C ASN A 133 -7.31 10.80 12.52
N PHE A 134 -7.30 11.19 11.25
CA PHE A 134 -6.65 10.45 10.17
C PHE A 134 -5.13 10.70 10.12
N ASN A 135 -4.59 11.59 10.96
CA ASN A 135 -3.15 11.83 11.07
C ASN A 135 -2.43 10.81 11.96
N LEU A 136 -3.13 9.99 12.76
CA LEU A 136 -2.47 9.05 13.70
C LEU A 136 -1.45 8.12 13.01
N PRO A 137 -1.73 7.53 11.83
CA PRO A 137 -0.72 6.78 11.08
C PRO A 137 0.53 7.59 10.72
N GLY A 138 0.33 8.81 10.21
CA GLY A 138 1.42 9.70 9.82
C GLY A 138 2.26 10.17 11.00
N ASN A 139 1.61 10.48 12.13
CA ASN A 139 2.27 10.83 13.38
C ASN A 139 3.13 9.67 13.90
N LEU A 140 2.64 8.43 13.85
CA LEU A 140 3.42 7.25 14.23
C LEU A 140 4.64 7.06 13.32
N ALA A 141 4.46 7.20 12.00
CA ALA A 141 5.56 7.13 11.04
C ALA A 141 6.64 8.19 11.31
N GLU A 142 6.23 9.44 11.57
CA GLU A 142 7.15 10.54 11.94
C GLU A 142 7.94 10.20 13.21
N TYR A 143 7.24 9.67 14.22
CA TYR A 143 7.82 9.31 15.52
C TYR A 143 8.86 8.20 15.38
N ILE A 144 8.56 7.15 14.62
CA ILE A 144 9.49 6.03 14.35
C ILE A 144 10.82 6.55 13.78
N VAL A 145 10.76 7.48 12.82
CA VAL A 145 11.97 8.08 12.23
C VAL A 145 12.72 8.94 13.24
N LYS A 146 12.02 9.84 13.94
CA LYS A 146 12.65 10.76 14.92
C LYS A 146 13.37 10.02 16.03
N GLU A 147 12.73 8.99 16.57
CA GLU A 147 13.24 8.19 17.68
C GLU A 147 14.13 7.03 17.23
N LYS A 148 14.37 6.89 15.91
CA LYS A 148 15.18 5.82 15.30
C LYS A 148 14.72 4.43 15.74
N LEU A 149 13.41 4.24 15.82
CA LEU A 149 12.82 2.94 16.12
C LEU A 149 12.97 1.99 14.93
N PRO A 150 12.90 0.67 15.17
CA PRO A 150 12.82 -0.30 14.09
C PRO A 150 11.69 0.04 13.11
N LEU A 151 11.95 -0.10 11.81
CA LEU A 151 10.95 0.13 10.78
C LEU A 151 9.73 -0.78 10.95
N ILE A 152 9.90 -2.00 11.46
CA ILE A 152 8.80 -2.95 11.70
C ILE A 152 7.72 -2.38 12.63
N ASP A 153 8.08 -1.44 13.51
CA ASP A 153 7.15 -0.77 14.43
C ASP A 153 6.06 0.02 13.67
N ILE A 154 6.23 0.28 12.37
CA ILE A 154 5.17 0.83 11.53
C ILE A 154 3.92 -0.06 11.55
N LEU A 155 4.06 -1.37 11.75
CA LEU A 155 2.97 -2.34 11.85
C LEU A 155 2.89 -3.03 13.22
N THR A 156 3.96 -3.02 14.00
CA THR A 156 4.02 -3.75 15.29
C THR A 156 3.98 -2.87 16.52
N ALA A 157 3.97 -1.54 16.38
CA ALA A 157 3.87 -0.65 17.53
C ALA A 157 2.59 -0.91 18.32
N ASP A 158 2.74 -0.95 19.65
CA ASP A 158 1.65 -1.14 20.61
C ASP A 158 0.96 0.18 21.02
N PHE A 159 1.42 1.31 20.47
CA PHE A 159 0.96 2.66 20.77
C PHE A 159 0.64 3.46 19.51
N CYS A 160 -0.13 4.54 19.68
CA CYS A 160 -0.36 5.57 18.68
C CYS A 160 0.35 6.87 19.08
N VAL A 161 0.44 7.84 18.16
CA VAL A 161 1.09 9.13 18.42
C VAL A 161 0.15 10.28 18.10
N ASP A 162 -0.05 11.16 19.08
CA ASP A 162 -0.90 12.34 18.93
C ASP A 162 -0.23 13.45 18.11
N ASP A 163 -0.98 14.52 17.82
CA ASP A 163 -0.47 15.66 17.02
C ASP A 163 0.64 16.45 17.72
N LYS A 164 0.88 16.19 19.01
CA LYS A 164 1.98 16.78 19.80
C LYS A 164 3.22 15.88 19.81
N GLY A 165 3.17 14.73 19.14
CA GLY A 165 4.26 13.76 19.10
C GLY A 165 4.35 12.90 20.37
N LYS A 166 3.30 12.83 21.19
CA LYS A 166 3.27 12.01 22.41
C LYS A 166 2.66 10.64 22.12
N LYS A 167 3.23 9.59 22.71
CA LYS A 167 2.62 8.26 22.74
C LYS A 167 1.28 8.31 23.49
N ILE A 168 0.26 7.70 22.89
CA ILE A 168 -1.10 7.55 23.42
C ILE A 168 -1.61 6.13 23.14
N GLU A 169 -2.69 5.74 23.81
CA GLU A 169 -3.45 4.56 23.41
C GLU A 169 -4.10 4.79 22.03
N CYS A 170 -4.24 3.72 21.26
CA CYS A 170 -4.89 3.79 19.95
C CYS A 170 -6.41 3.92 20.07
N ASP A 171 -7.02 4.61 19.11
CA ASP A 171 -8.39 5.14 19.19
C ASP A 171 -9.49 4.16 18.72
N THR A 172 -9.17 2.87 18.65
CA THR A 172 -10.09 1.81 18.19
C THR A 172 -10.81 1.09 19.32
N GLY A 173 -10.25 1.13 20.54
CA GLY A 173 -10.75 0.37 21.68
C GLY A 173 -10.48 -1.14 21.61
N ALA A 174 -9.67 -1.61 20.64
CA ALA A 174 -9.23 -2.99 20.59
C ALA A 174 -8.29 -3.30 21.78
N PRO A 175 -8.26 -4.55 22.28
CA PRO A 175 -7.34 -4.97 23.35
C PRO A 175 -5.90 -5.15 22.87
N PHE A 176 -5.60 -4.73 21.64
CA PHE A 176 -4.30 -4.79 20.98
C PHE A 176 -4.14 -3.59 20.03
N SER A 177 -2.92 -3.34 19.60
CA SER A 177 -2.59 -2.33 18.58
C SER A 177 -1.79 -2.99 17.46
N ALA A 178 -1.88 -2.46 16.25
CA ALA A 178 -1.20 -3.01 15.06
C ALA A 178 -0.59 -1.88 14.23
N GLY A 179 0.21 -1.02 14.88
CA GLY A 179 0.83 0.14 14.25
C GLY A 179 -0.16 0.99 13.46
N VAL A 180 0.22 1.38 12.24
CA VAL A 180 -0.59 2.27 11.40
C VAL A 180 -1.92 1.64 10.95
N ILE A 181 -1.96 0.33 10.74
CA ILE A 181 -3.16 -0.35 10.24
C ILE A 181 -4.20 -0.60 11.36
N GLY A 182 -3.77 -0.57 12.61
CA GLY A 182 -4.63 -0.67 13.79
C GLY A 182 -5.24 0.66 14.22
N THR A 183 -5.03 1.76 13.49
CA THR A 183 -5.62 3.07 13.78
C THR A 183 -7.03 3.18 13.23
N ARG A 184 -7.90 3.96 13.87
CA ARG A 184 -9.26 4.18 13.38
C ARG A 184 -9.29 4.88 12.03
N GLY A 185 -8.34 5.80 11.79
CA GLY A 185 -8.17 6.48 10.49
C GLY A 185 -7.97 5.48 9.34
N TYR A 186 -7.07 4.51 9.49
CA TYR A 186 -6.88 3.45 8.50
C TYR A 186 -8.14 2.58 8.32
N LEU A 187 -8.73 2.13 9.43
CA LEU A 187 -9.88 1.23 9.41
C LEU A 187 -11.11 1.83 8.74
N VAL A 188 -11.28 3.16 8.83
CA VAL A 188 -12.36 3.89 8.16
C VAL A 188 -12.01 4.21 6.71
N ALA A 189 -10.77 4.61 6.41
CA ALA A 189 -10.33 4.92 5.05
C ALA A 189 -10.48 3.71 4.10
N HIS A 190 -10.30 2.50 4.63
CA HIS A 190 -10.34 1.25 3.86
C HIS A 190 -11.51 0.35 4.24
N ASN A 191 -12.59 0.89 4.81
CA ASN A 191 -13.76 0.08 5.09
C ASN A 191 -14.37 -0.49 3.79
N GLY A 192 -15.06 -1.61 3.89
CA GLY A 192 -15.65 -2.26 2.73
C GLY A 192 -16.26 -3.59 3.09
N ARG A 193 -17.25 -4.01 2.28
CA ARG A 193 -17.93 -5.32 2.41
C ARG A 193 -16.91 -6.44 2.60
N PHE A 194 -17.21 -7.38 3.48
CA PHE A 194 -16.33 -8.48 3.87
C PHE A 194 -14.90 -8.06 4.30
N ASN A 195 -14.72 -6.83 4.76
CA ASN A 195 -13.40 -6.24 5.05
C ASN A 195 -12.43 -6.27 3.85
N LEU A 196 -12.96 -6.28 2.61
CA LEU A 196 -12.12 -6.37 1.41
C LEU A 196 -11.20 -5.15 1.23
N GLY A 197 -11.68 -3.95 1.53
CA GLY A 197 -10.84 -2.75 1.44
C GLY A 197 -9.62 -2.84 2.36
N ARG A 198 -9.85 -3.21 3.64
CA ARG A 198 -8.83 -3.23 4.70
C ARG A 198 -7.71 -4.21 4.40
N ALA A 199 -8.07 -5.44 4.03
CA ALA A 199 -7.08 -6.47 3.72
C ALA A 199 -6.38 -6.22 2.37
N ASN A 200 -7.06 -5.67 1.37
CA ASN A 200 -6.41 -5.33 0.10
C ASN A 200 -5.40 -4.18 0.26
N ALA A 201 -5.77 -3.11 0.98
CA ALA A 201 -4.86 -2.01 1.29
C ALA A 201 -3.64 -2.48 2.09
N MET A 202 -3.84 -3.34 3.09
CA MET A 202 -2.77 -3.90 3.91
C MET A 202 -1.75 -4.66 3.05
N MET A 203 -2.24 -5.58 2.22
CA MET A 203 -1.38 -6.40 1.36
C MET A 203 -0.70 -5.58 0.26
N GLY A 204 -1.42 -4.62 -0.34
CA GLY A 204 -0.86 -3.75 -1.38
C GLY A 204 0.22 -2.81 -0.83
N SER A 205 -0.01 -2.20 0.33
CA SER A 205 0.92 -1.21 0.89
C SER A 205 2.15 -1.84 1.55
N PHE A 206 2.01 -3.00 2.20
CA PHE A 206 3.09 -3.57 3.02
C PHE A 206 3.65 -4.90 2.55
N ALA A 207 2.96 -5.63 1.68
CA ALA A 207 3.47 -6.85 1.06
C ALA A 207 3.65 -6.73 -0.47
N CYS A 208 3.26 -5.58 -1.06
CA CYS A 208 3.29 -5.31 -2.50
C CYS A 208 2.66 -6.46 -3.30
N SER A 209 1.64 -7.07 -2.70
CA SER A 209 1.02 -8.30 -3.16
C SER A 209 -0.45 -8.04 -3.46
N HIS A 210 -0.92 -8.69 -4.51
CA HIS A 210 -2.30 -8.63 -4.96
C HIS A 210 -2.89 -10.03 -5.00
N TYR A 211 -4.21 -10.13 -4.90
CA TYR A 211 -4.91 -11.40 -5.03
C TYR A 211 -5.18 -11.70 -6.51
N PRO A 212 -5.09 -12.97 -6.95
CA PRO A 212 -4.56 -14.09 -6.18
C PRO A 212 -3.04 -14.02 -6.00
N MET A 213 -2.56 -14.43 -4.83
CA MET A 213 -1.15 -14.62 -4.52
C MET A 213 -0.70 -16.04 -4.88
N SER A 214 0.60 -16.28 -4.87
CA SER A 214 1.14 -17.65 -4.93
C SER A 214 0.63 -18.47 -3.74
N GLU A 215 0.18 -19.70 -3.98
CA GLU A 215 -0.20 -20.67 -2.93
C GLU A 215 0.95 -20.98 -1.97
N ALA A 216 2.19 -20.88 -2.44
CA ALA A 216 3.36 -21.04 -1.59
C ALA A 216 3.54 -19.89 -0.59
N LEU A 217 3.02 -18.70 -0.90
CA LEU A 217 3.06 -17.54 -0.01
C LEU A 217 1.86 -17.55 0.93
N GLN A 218 0.65 -17.64 0.38
CA GLN A 218 -0.60 -17.71 1.15
C GLN A 218 -1.44 -18.87 0.62
N PRO A 219 -1.56 -19.97 1.38
CA PRO A 219 -2.49 -21.04 1.05
C PRO A 219 -3.94 -20.54 1.02
N ARG A 220 -4.74 -21.10 0.10
CA ARG A 220 -6.20 -20.91 0.12
C ARG A 220 -6.85 -21.65 1.29
N ILE A 221 -7.78 -20.97 1.94
CA ILE A 221 -8.75 -21.55 2.85
C ILE A 221 -9.60 -22.59 2.09
N PRO A 222 -9.84 -23.80 2.65
CA PRO A 222 -10.70 -24.80 2.03
C PRO A 222 -12.12 -24.27 1.71
N LYS A 223 -12.63 -24.62 0.53
CA LYS A 223 -13.94 -24.12 0.03
C LYS A 223 -15.08 -24.36 1.01
N GLU A 224 -15.11 -25.54 1.60
CA GLU A 224 -16.14 -26.02 2.52
C GLU A 224 -16.24 -25.16 3.80
N GLU A 225 -15.22 -24.38 4.12
CA GLU A 225 -15.20 -23.46 5.26
C GLU A 225 -15.79 -22.08 4.93
N LEU A 226 -15.88 -21.72 3.65
CA LEU A 226 -16.35 -20.41 3.20
C LEU A 226 -17.87 -20.37 3.01
N ILE A 227 -18.49 -19.19 2.99
CA ILE A 227 -19.89 -19.05 2.57
C ILE A 227 -20.06 -19.42 1.09
N GLU A 228 -21.27 -19.86 0.72
CA GLU A 228 -21.54 -20.50 -0.58
C GLU A 228 -21.02 -19.72 -1.80
N ASN A 229 -21.23 -18.39 -1.83
CA ASN A 229 -20.81 -17.54 -2.95
C ASN A 229 -19.29 -17.54 -3.16
N PHE A 230 -18.48 -17.79 -2.13
CA PHE A 230 -17.03 -17.81 -2.23
C PHE A 230 -16.46 -19.22 -2.52
N ARG A 231 -17.32 -20.22 -2.69
CA ARG A 231 -16.91 -21.59 -3.08
C ARG A 231 -16.83 -21.79 -4.60
N ILE A 232 -17.43 -20.88 -5.35
CA ILE A 232 -17.63 -20.95 -6.80
C ILE A 232 -16.27 -20.84 -7.51
N VAL A 233 -15.95 -21.83 -8.35
CA VAL A 233 -14.73 -21.86 -9.19
C VAL A 233 -14.98 -21.91 -10.68
N SER A 234 -16.23 -22.07 -11.11
CA SER A 234 -16.60 -22.11 -12.51
C SER A 234 -17.97 -21.48 -12.75
N ALA A 235 -18.33 -21.27 -14.02
CA ALA A 235 -19.64 -20.74 -14.38
C ALA A 235 -20.75 -21.76 -14.08
N GLU A 236 -20.45 -23.04 -14.24
CA GLU A 236 -21.36 -24.15 -13.94
C GLU A 236 -21.69 -24.22 -12.44
N ASP A 237 -20.70 -23.94 -11.57
CA ASP A 237 -20.93 -23.83 -10.12
C ASP A 237 -21.84 -22.65 -9.73
N ALA A 238 -21.96 -21.65 -10.60
CA ALA A 238 -22.73 -20.43 -10.38
C ALA A 238 -24.19 -20.54 -10.89
N GLU A 239 -24.53 -21.55 -11.71
CA GLU A 239 -25.87 -21.69 -12.27
C GLU A 239 -26.94 -21.84 -11.17
N GLY A 240 -28.00 -21.04 -11.26
CA GLY A 240 -29.10 -21.05 -10.29
C GLY A 240 -28.79 -20.37 -8.94
N LYS A 241 -27.56 -19.88 -8.73
CA LYS A 241 -27.18 -19.15 -7.51
C LYS A 241 -27.26 -17.65 -7.75
N ASN A 242 -27.89 -16.93 -6.83
CA ASN A 242 -28.00 -15.48 -6.90
C ASN A 242 -26.68 -14.86 -6.41
N THR A 243 -25.62 -14.99 -7.20
CA THR A 243 -24.26 -14.68 -6.76
C THR A 243 -24.03 -13.19 -6.60
N GLY A 244 -24.80 -12.33 -7.28
CA GLY A 244 -24.63 -10.87 -7.25
C GLY A 244 -23.32 -10.36 -7.84
N PHE A 245 -22.46 -11.23 -8.39
CA PHE A 245 -21.10 -10.95 -8.83
C PHE A 245 -20.76 -11.72 -10.13
N GLY A 246 -20.75 -11.02 -11.28
CA GLY A 246 -20.25 -11.57 -12.56
C GLY A 246 -20.76 -12.97 -12.93
N ASN A 247 -19.98 -13.74 -13.68
CA ASN A 247 -20.23 -15.17 -13.92
C ASN A 247 -19.76 -16.08 -12.76
N GLY A 248 -19.46 -15.52 -11.57
CA GLY A 248 -19.09 -16.25 -10.35
C GLY A 248 -17.76 -17.04 -10.36
N ALA A 249 -17.20 -17.35 -11.53
CA ALA A 249 -16.11 -18.32 -11.69
C ALA A 249 -14.79 -17.95 -10.98
N ALA A 250 -14.57 -16.67 -10.66
CA ALA A 250 -13.32 -16.19 -10.04
C ALA A 250 -13.40 -16.02 -8.52
N CYS A 251 -14.57 -16.25 -7.90
CA CYS A 251 -14.78 -15.92 -6.49
C CYS A 251 -13.83 -16.69 -5.57
N TYR A 252 -13.74 -18.02 -5.66
CA TYR A 252 -12.86 -18.77 -4.78
C TYR A 252 -11.37 -18.48 -5.00
N ILE A 253 -10.96 -18.19 -6.23
CA ILE A 253 -9.55 -17.95 -6.58
C ILE A 253 -9.00 -16.77 -5.77
N CYS A 254 -9.76 -15.67 -5.70
CA CYS A 254 -9.43 -14.50 -4.90
C CYS A 254 -9.80 -14.73 -3.41
N HIS A 255 -11.05 -15.11 -3.12
CA HIS A 255 -11.57 -15.15 -1.76
C HIS A 255 -10.99 -16.27 -0.89
N GLY A 256 -10.49 -17.36 -1.47
CA GLY A 256 -9.80 -18.43 -0.73
C GLY A 256 -8.57 -17.90 0.02
N GLN A 257 -7.84 -16.94 -0.53
CA GLN A 257 -6.72 -16.29 0.17
C GLN A 257 -7.19 -15.05 0.92
N PHE A 258 -8.15 -14.31 0.35
CA PHE A 258 -8.67 -13.09 0.95
C PHE A 258 -9.25 -13.33 2.34
N SER A 259 -9.99 -14.43 2.50
CA SER A 259 -10.69 -14.79 3.74
C SER A 259 -9.74 -14.81 4.93
N ALA A 260 -8.53 -15.33 4.74
CA ALA A 260 -7.50 -15.40 5.78
C ALA A 260 -7.12 -14.02 6.35
N HIS A 261 -6.85 -13.05 5.47
CA HIS A 261 -6.42 -11.71 5.88
C HIS A 261 -7.59 -10.81 6.31
N SER A 262 -8.76 -10.96 5.69
CA SER A 262 -9.95 -10.20 6.05
C SER A 262 -10.44 -10.48 7.46
N GLN A 263 -10.15 -11.68 7.97
CA GLN A 263 -10.66 -12.14 9.25
C GLN A 263 -10.11 -11.32 10.43
N PHE A 264 -8.89 -10.81 10.31
CA PHE A 264 -8.30 -9.92 11.32
C PHE A 264 -9.11 -8.64 11.57
N PHE A 265 -10.02 -8.28 10.66
CA PHE A 265 -10.83 -7.06 10.74
C PHE A 265 -12.29 -7.31 11.14
N VAL A 266 -12.69 -8.56 11.41
CA VAL A 266 -14.10 -8.93 11.59
C VAL A 266 -14.78 -8.26 12.80
N LYS A 267 -13.98 -7.86 13.80
CA LYS A 267 -14.43 -7.18 15.02
C LYS A 267 -14.48 -5.66 14.91
N PHE A 268 -14.14 -5.07 13.76
CA PHE A 268 -14.15 -3.62 13.59
C PHE A 268 -15.36 -3.16 12.78
N ASP A 269 -16.14 -2.25 13.35
CA ASP A 269 -17.30 -1.65 12.69
C ASP A 269 -16.91 -0.71 11.54
N ASP A 270 -17.90 -0.17 10.83
CA ASP A 270 -17.68 0.78 9.73
C ASP A 270 -17.05 2.12 10.16
N LYS A 271 -17.06 2.41 11.46
CA LYS A 271 -16.40 3.56 12.11
C LYS A 271 -15.01 3.20 12.65
N GLY A 272 -14.53 1.98 12.44
CA GLY A 272 -13.22 1.51 12.89
C GLY A 272 -13.12 1.25 14.40
N LEU A 273 -14.25 1.10 15.09
CA LEU A 273 -14.28 0.76 16.51
C LEU A 273 -14.36 -0.75 16.71
N TYR A 274 -13.65 -1.24 17.71
CA TYR A 274 -13.67 -2.65 18.10
C TYR A 274 -14.97 -3.02 18.80
N LYS A 275 -15.53 -4.18 18.45
CA LYS A 275 -16.76 -4.76 18.97
C LYS A 275 -16.50 -6.20 19.41
N ALA A 276 -16.21 -6.43 20.69
CA ALA A 276 -15.82 -7.76 21.18
C ALA A 276 -16.90 -8.83 20.89
N GLU A 277 -18.16 -8.45 21.00
CA GLU A 277 -19.36 -9.26 20.80
C GLU A 277 -19.74 -9.49 19.33
N ALA A 278 -19.05 -8.84 18.37
CA ALA A 278 -19.34 -8.97 16.94
C ALA A 278 -19.30 -10.42 16.46
N THR A 279 -20.35 -10.87 15.77
CA THR A 279 -20.43 -12.27 15.31
C THR A 279 -19.80 -12.49 13.94
N GLY A 280 -19.66 -11.44 13.13
CA GLY A 280 -19.22 -11.54 11.74
C GLY A 280 -20.16 -12.35 10.83
N ILE A 281 -21.35 -12.74 11.29
CA ILE A 281 -22.26 -13.57 10.49
C ILE A 281 -22.97 -12.69 9.45
N GLN A 282 -22.98 -13.11 8.19
CA GLN A 282 -23.70 -12.42 7.12
C GLN A 282 -25.17 -12.16 7.52
N SER A 283 -25.57 -10.90 7.53
CA SER A 283 -26.95 -10.51 7.82
C SER A 283 -27.86 -10.94 6.69
N THR A 284 -29.05 -11.42 7.05
CA THR A 284 -30.15 -11.72 6.10
C THR A 284 -30.99 -10.50 5.76
N LYS A 285 -30.78 -9.38 6.47
CA LYS A 285 -31.58 -8.14 6.34
C LYS A 285 -30.81 -7.01 5.65
N LEU A 286 -29.48 -7.07 5.67
CA LEU A 286 -28.61 -6.05 5.11
C LEU A 286 -28.03 -6.48 3.76
N GLU A 287 -27.31 -5.56 3.14
CA GLU A 287 -26.56 -5.86 1.92
C GLU A 287 -25.54 -6.99 2.12
N PHE A 288 -25.30 -7.75 1.06
CA PHE A 288 -24.29 -8.81 1.05
C PHE A 288 -22.91 -8.23 1.41
N GLY A 289 -22.24 -8.81 2.40
CA GLY A 289 -20.98 -8.33 2.98
C GLY A 289 -21.11 -7.54 4.28
N ARG A 290 -22.32 -7.35 4.79
CA ARG A 290 -22.59 -6.77 6.11
C ARG A 290 -23.05 -7.84 7.09
N ALA A 291 -22.62 -7.73 8.33
CA ALA A 291 -23.26 -8.40 9.45
C ALA A 291 -24.18 -7.40 10.17
N ASP A 292 -24.95 -7.91 11.12
CA ASP A 292 -25.70 -7.03 12.03
C ASP A 292 -24.73 -6.17 12.88
N ASP A 293 -25.25 -5.16 13.58
CA ASP A 293 -24.47 -4.28 14.48
C ASP A 293 -23.40 -3.38 13.80
N GLY A 294 -23.54 -3.12 12.51
CA GLY A 294 -22.73 -2.13 11.78
C GLY A 294 -21.34 -2.59 11.38
N ILE A 295 -21.03 -3.89 11.54
CA ILE A 295 -19.77 -4.50 11.13
C ILE A 295 -19.89 -5.12 9.72
N PHE A 296 -18.76 -5.62 9.22
CA PHE A 296 -18.70 -6.38 7.97
C PHE A 296 -18.71 -7.89 8.23
N ALA A 297 -19.30 -8.64 7.31
CA ALA A 297 -19.40 -10.09 7.43
C ALA A 297 -18.04 -10.77 7.25
N SER A 298 -17.85 -11.90 7.92
CA SER A 298 -16.81 -12.87 7.64
C SER A 298 -17.09 -13.61 6.34
N HIS A 299 -16.04 -14.22 5.79
CA HIS A 299 -16.16 -15.15 4.67
C HIS A 299 -16.51 -16.57 5.13
N PHE A 300 -16.45 -16.89 6.43
CA PHE A 300 -16.63 -18.24 6.94
C PHE A 300 -18.10 -18.62 7.14
N ILE A 301 -18.43 -19.90 6.95
CA ILE A 301 -19.78 -20.43 7.20
C ILE A 301 -20.01 -20.80 8.67
N ASP A 302 -18.96 -21.24 9.38
CA ASP A 302 -19.05 -21.59 10.80
C ASP A 302 -19.25 -20.31 11.63
N PRO A 303 -20.35 -20.18 12.40
CA PRO A 303 -20.59 -19.02 13.26
C PRO A 303 -19.47 -18.74 14.26
N LYS A 304 -18.82 -19.79 14.81
CA LYS A 304 -17.74 -19.60 15.78
C LYS A 304 -16.53 -18.97 15.12
N ARG A 305 -16.14 -19.50 13.96
CA ARG A 305 -15.03 -18.95 13.18
C ARG A 305 -15.34 -17.57 12.61
N SER A 306 -16.58 -17.34 12.20
CA SER A 306 -17.02 -16.02 11.72
C SER A 306 -16.82 -14.95 12.80
N ALA A 307 -17.04 -15.31 14.06
CA ALA A 307 -16.88 -14.43 15.21
C ALA A 307 -15.45 -14.39 15.77
N ASP A 308 -14.50 -15.16 15.22
CA ASP A 308 -13.13 -15.25 15.71
C ASP A 308 -12.21 -14.38 14.84
N GLU A 309 -11.48 -13.42 15.40
CA GLU A 309 -10.56 -12.55 14.65
C GLU A 309 -9.24 -13.24 14.26
N THR A 310 -9.08 -14.51 14.65
CA THR A 310 -7.97 -15.35 14.23
C THR A 310 -7.97 -15.52 12.72
N GLY A 311 -6.85 -15.18 12.08
CA GLY A 311 -6.62 -15.33 10.65
C GLY A 311 -5.31 -16.04 10.37
N ASP A 312 -5.02 -16.23 9.08
CA ASP A 312 -3.71 -16.72 8.63
C ASP A 312 -3.01 -15.60 7.86
N MET A 313 -1.75 -15.33 8.20
CA MET A 313 -0.87 -14.44 7.46
C MET A 313 0.26 -15.29 6.88
N PHE A 314 0.35 -15.34 5.55
CA PHE A 314 1.32 -16.18 4.82
C PHE A 314 1.37 -17.64 5.30
N GLY A 315 0.20 -18.24 5.48
CA GLY A 315 0.05 -19.62 5.98
C GLY A 315 0.38 -19.82 7.46
N THR A 316 0.73 -18.75 8.19
CA THR A 316 0.95 -18.80 9.64
C THR A 316 -0.27 -18.25 10.36
N LYS A 317 -0.84 -19.07 11.23
CA LYS A 317 -2.00 -18.70 12.04
C LYS A 317 -1.63 -17.63 13.06
N ALA A 318 -2.45 -16.59 13.16
CA ALA A 318 -2.28 -15.50 14.11
C ALA A 318 -3.61 -15.19 14.82
N PRO A 319 -3.63 -15.04 16.15
CA PRO A 319 -4.86 -14.88 16.93
C PRO A 319 -5.59 -13.54 16.69
N ASN A 320 -4.89 -12.51 16.21
CA ASN A 320 -5.48 -11.19 15.93
C ASN A 320 -4.58 -10.39 14.98
N LEU A 321 -5.00 -9.17 14.66
CA LEU A 321 -4.30 -8.29 13.72
C LEU A 321 -2.87 -7.95 14.16
N SER A 322 -2.64 -7.73 15.47
CA SER A 322 -1.29 -7.45 16.02
C SER A 322 -0.33 -8.59 15.73
N GLU A 323 -0.71 -9.83 16.07
CA GLU A 323 0.13 -10.99 15.81
C GLU A 323 0.27 -11.28 14.31
N GLY A 324 -0.77 -11.02 13.51
CA GLY A 324 -0.69 -11.09 12.06
C GLY A 324 0.33 -10.12 11.48
N MET A 325 0.48 -8.92 12.06
CA MET A 325 1.49 -7.96 11.63
C MET A 325 2.90 -8.38 11.97
N LYS A 326 3.12 -9.03 13.12
CA LYS A 326 4.42 -9.63 13.43
C LYS A 326 4.80 -10.66 12.36
N VAL A 327 3.88 -11.57 12.02
CA VAL A 327 4.10 -12.55 10.94
C VAL A 327 4.42 -11.86 9.61
N LEU A 328 3.65 -10.82 9.22
CA LEU A 328 3.88 -10.09 7.98
C LEU A 328 5.27 -9.46 7.97
N THR A 329 5.65 -8.75 9.04
CA THR A 329 6.94 -8.06 9.13
C THR A 329 8.14 -9.00 9.24
N SER A 330 7.96 -10.21 9.76
CA SER A 330 8.98 -11.26 9.77
C SER A 330 9.13 -11.98 8.44
N ASN A 331 8.19 -11.84 7.51
CA ASN A 331 8.28 -12.47 6.19
C ASN A 331 9.14 -11.63 5.23
N PRO A 332 10.04 -12.25 4.42
CA PRO A 332 10.85 -11.53 3.44
C PRO A 332 10.08 -10.62 2.48
N VAL A 333 8.81 -10.93 2.15
CA VAL A 333 8.01 -10.08 1.26
C VAL A 333 7.78 -8.67 1.82
N PHE A 334 7.82 -8.48 3.15
CA PHE A 334 7.70 -7.16 3.75
C PHE A 334 8.87 -6.26 3.38
N MET A 335 10.12 -6.71 3.59
CA MET A 335 11.29 -5.90 3.20
C MET A 335 11.45 -5.73 1.70
N GLN A 336 11.12 -6.75 0.91
CA GLN A 336 11.10 -6.61 -0.55
C GLN A 336 10.10 -5.51 -0.97
N CYS A 337 8.92 -5.46 -0.34
CA CYS A 337 7.95 -4.41 -0.60
C CYS A 337 8.45 -3.04 -0.16
N ILE A 338 9.03 -2.90 1.04
CA ILE A 338 9.57 -1.62 1.49
C ILE A 338 10.65 -1.11 0.53
N VAL A 339 11.58 -1.98 0.09
CA VAL A 339 12.60 -1.63 -0.91
C VAL A 339 11.93 -1.11 -2.19
N LYS A 340 10.96 -1.85 -2.74
CA LYS A 340 10.20 -1.44 -3.92
C LYS A 340 9.59 -0.06 -3.73
N GLN A 341 8.99 0.18 -2.57
CA GLN A 341 8.31 1.44 -2.25
C GLN A 341 9.31 2.59 -2.05
N VAL A 342 10.50 2.35 -1.50
CA VAL A 342 11.59 3.36 -1.41
C VAL A 342 12.03 3.77 -2.80
N ILE A 343 12.32 2.82 -3.69
CA ILE A 343 12.72 3.09 -5.08
C ILE A 343 11.61 3.84 -5.82
N THR A 344 10.37 3.33 -5.74
CA THR A 344 9.20 3.93 -6.39
C THR A 344 9.02 5.39 -5.96
N HIS A 345 9.12 5.66 -4.67
CA HIS A 345 8.96 7.01 -4.15
C HIS A 345 10.13 7.94 -4.48
N ALA A 346 11.37 7.47 -4.31
CA ALA A 346 12.58 8.29 -4.56
C ALA A 346 12.68 8.76 -6.02
N PHE A 347 12.21 7.92 -6.95
CA PHE A 347 12.26 8.21 -8.39
C PHE A 347 10.89 8.55 -8.98
N ASN A 348 9.85 8.74 -8.15
CA ASN A 348 8.49 9.04 -8.57
C ASN A 348 7.98 8.13 -9.71
N LEU A 349 8.20 6.82 -9.56
CA LEU A 349 7.79 5.82 -10.54
C LEU A 349 6.28 5.61 -10.49
N ASP A 350 5.64 5.50 -11.64
CA ASP A 350 4.25 5.04 -11.73
C ASP A 350 4.13 3.53 -11.45
N SER A 351 2.89 3.03 -11.45
CA SER A 351 2.62 1.61 -11.23
C SER A 351 3.23 0.71 -12.30
N GLU A 352 3.32 1.17 -13.55
CA GLU A 352 3.89 0.35 -14.64
C GLU A 352 5.40 0.19 -14.46
N SER A 353 6.08 1.29 -14.16
CA SER A 353 7.53 1.38 -14.00
C SER A 353 7.98 0.69 -12.72
N SER A 354 7.26 0.88 -11.61
CA SER A 354 7.55 0.18 -10.35
C SER A 354 7.39 -1.33 -10.47
N ASN A 355 6.48 -1.83 -11.29
CA ASN A 355 6.32 -3.26 -11.56
C ASN A 355 7.45 -3.88 -12.39
N LYS A 356 8.32 -3.06 -13.00
CA LYS A 356 9.53 -3.51 -13.71
C LYS A 356 10.74 -3.68 -12.78
N ILE A 357 10.64 -3.27 -11.50
CA ILE A 357 11.68 -3.53 -10.49
C ILE A 357 11.76 -5.05 -10.29
N THR A 358 12.91 -5.64 -10.60
CA THR A 358 13.06 -7.09 -10.59
C THR A 358 13.08 -7.65 -9.18
N LYS A 359 12.61 -8.89 -9.04
CA LYS A 359 12.62 -9.63 -7.79
C LYS A 359 14.03 -9.74 -7.21
N ASP A 360 15.03 -10.02 -8.04
CA ASP A 360 16.42 -10.16 -7.62
C ASP A 360 16.98 -8.88 -6.97
N VAL A 361 16.64 -7.70 -7.49
CA VAL A 361 17.05 -6.42 -6.90
C VAL A 361 16.36 -6.22 -5.55
N MET A 362 15.06 -6.51 -5.46
CA MET A 362 14.32 -6.40 -4.19
C MET A 362 14.87 -7.38 -3.15
N GLU A 363 15.16 -8.63 -3.52
CA GLU A 363 15.71 -9.65 -2.62
C GLU A 363 17.11 -9.30 -2.14
N LYS A 364 18.01 -8.88 -3.04
CA LYS A 364 19.37 -8.45 -2.69
C LYS A 364 19.33 -7.35 -1.63
N LEU A 365 18.62 -6.26 -1.93
CA LEU A 365 18.57 -5.09 -1.04
C LEU A 365 17.82 -5.41 0.26
N ALA A 366 16.74 -6.18 0.19
CA ALA A 366 16.01 -6.61 1.40
C ALA A 366 16.91 -7.42 2.33
N ASN A 367 17.78 -8.29 1.79
CA ASN A 367 18.71 -9.08 2.60
C ASN A 367 19.83 -8.25 3.25
N GLU A 368 20.19 -7.10 2.68
CA GLU A 368 21.20 -6.20 3.26
C GLU A 368 20.68 -5.44 4.48
N VAL A 369 19.36 -5.23 4.55
CA VAL A 369 18.70 -4.47 5.64
C VAL A 369 17.66 -5.28 6.40
N SER A 370 17.62 -6.59 6.19
CA SER A 370 16.73 -7.48 6.93
C SER A 370 17.26 -7.63 8.36
N GLY A 371 16.47 -7.18 9.31
CA GLY A 371 16.79 -7.31 10.72
C GLY A 371 15.74 -6.59 11.56
N GLU A 372 15.45 -7.16 12.72
CA GLU A 372 14.45 -6.61 13.66
C GLU A 372 14.78 -5.20 14.17
N LYS A 373 16.00 -4.71 13.91
CA LYS A 373 16.49 -3.41 14.37
C LYS A 373 16.73 -2.41 13.24
N ALA A 374 16.51 -2.78 11.98
CA ALA A 374 16.75 -1.87 10.87
C ALA A 374 15.82 -0.66 10.99
N SER A 375 16.40 0.55 11.05
CA SER A 375 15.63 1.78 11.06
C SER A 375 15.19 2.17 9.64
N VAL A 376 14.26 3.12 9.54
CA VAL A 376 13.86 3.70 8.25
C VAL A 376 15.08 4.27 7.50
N ALA A 377 15.98 4.93 8.22
CA ALA A 377 17.18 5.52 7.64
C ALA A 377 18.15 4.45 7.11
N ASP A 378 18.31 3.33 7.80
CA ASP A 378 19.19 2.24 7.34
C ASP A 378 18.70 1.66 6.00
N VAL A 379 17.38 1.44 5.88
CA VAL A 379 16.77 0.95 4.64
C VAL A 379 16.96 1.94 3.49
N TYR A 380 16.66 3.22 3.71
CA TYR A 380 16.86 4.26 2.69
C TYR A 380 18.34 4.40 2.30
N GLN A 381 19.25 4.35 3.26
CA GLN A 381 20.68 4.42 3.02
C GLN A 381 21.15 3.27 2.13
N ALA A 382 20.82 2.02 2.48
CA ALA A 382 21.22 0.86 1.71
C ALA A 382 20.67 0.91 0.28
N VAL A 383 19.37 1.17 0.13
CA VAL A 383 18.72 1.22 -1.19
C VAL A 383 19.29 2.34 -2.07
N LEU A 384 19.43 3.56 -1.55
CA LEU A 384 19.79 4.71 -2.36
C LEU A 384 21.29 4.87 -2.61
N THR A 385 22.11 4.09 -1.92
CA THR A 385 23.56 4.01 -2.17
C THR A 385 23.99 2.76 -2.93
N ASP A 386 23.06 1.85 -3.21
CA ASP A 386 23.37 0.63 -3.93
C ASP A 386 23.81 0.93 -5.37
N PRO A 387 24.95 0.38 -5.84
CA PRO A 387 25.46 0.64 -7.18
C PRO A 387 24.49 0.25 -8.31
N ILE A 388 23.64 -0.77 -8.13
CA ILE A 388 22.66 -1.18 -9.13
C ILE A 388 21.59 -0.09 -9.28
N ILE A 389 21.14 0.50 -8.18
CA ILE A 389 20.13 1.58 -8.20
C ILE A 389 20.71 2.84 -8.85
N ILE A 390 21.92 3.23 -8.47
CA ILE A 390 22.59 4.40 -9.06
C ILE A 390 22.80 4.18 -10.57
N LYS A 391 23.28 2.99 -10.97
CA LYS A 391 23.46 2.64 -12.38
C LYS A 391 22.15 2.62 -13.15
N ALA A 392 21.10 2.01 -12.61
CA ALA A 392 19.78 1.95 -13.26
C ALA A 392 19.20 3.36 -13.51
N PHE A 393 19.32 4.26 -12.53
CA PHE A 393 18.96 5.66 -12.73
C PHE A 393 19.80 6.33 -13.82
N SER A 394 21.12 6.11 -13.79
CA SER A 394 22.07 6.68 -14.75
C SER A 394 21.73 6.26 -16.19
N GLU A 395 21.39 4.99 -16.39
CA GLU A 395 20.99 4.45 -17.70
C GLU A 395 19.65 5.01 -18.19
N GLY A 396 18.70 5.27 -17.28
CA GLY A 396 17.43 5.92 -17.60
C GLY A 396 17.60 7.39 -18.00
N VAL A 397 18.46 8.13 -17.27
CA VAL A 397 18.82 9.52 -17.64
C VAL A 397 19.58 9.58 -18.96
N ALA A 398 20.41 8.58 -19.25
CA ALA A 398 21.15 8.47 -20.50
C ALA A 398 20.28 8.03 -21.69
N LYS A 399 19.06 7.52 -21.46
CA LYS A 399 18.11 7.06 -22.48
C LYS A 399 16.74 7.77 -22.33
N PRO A 400 16.65 9.09 -22.54
CA PRO A 400 15.37 9.79 -22.57
C PRO A 400 14.50 9.38 -23.78
#